data_AF-A0A1W9GQC6-F1
#
_entry.id   AF-A0A1W9GQC6-F1
#
_cell.length_a   1.000
_cell.length_b   1.000
_cell.length_c   1.000
_cell.angle_alpha   90.00
_cell.angle_beta   90.00
_cell.angle_gamma   90.00
#
_symmetry.space_group_name_H-M   'P 1'
#
loop_
_entity.id
_entity.type
_entity.pdbx_description
1 polymer ?
#
loop_
_entity_poly.entity_id
_entity_poly.type
_entity_poly.pdbx_seq_one_letter_code
_entity_poly.pdbx_strand_id
1 'polypeptide(L)'
;MKITGRSSSITNAFINSIIPVVPPTAEEVRRALEILGMTPETFQCAYCGSVASEWDHLRPLVKGKKPTGYISEIHNLVPSCGKCNQSKGNKEWKVWMLSSAKLSPTTRGIKDVPERVKRLETYENSKAPTKMDFAVIVGEDLWAQHQNNLERVQSLMRESQELAAKINAGVANAYKAL
;
A
#
# COMPACT_ATOMS: atom_id res chain seq x y z
N MET A 1 4.02 -17.16 17.08
CA MET A 1 3.91 -16.55 15.72
C MET A 1 3.15 -17.52 14.82
N LYS A 2 2.23 -17.06 13.95
CA LYS A 2 1.48 -17.93 13.02
C LYS A 2 2.03 -17.76 11.59
N ILE A 3 2.25 -18.86 10.88
CA ILE A 3 2.65 -18.88 9.45
C ILE A 3 1.58 -18.15 8.63
N THR A 4 0.30 -18.51 8.84
CA THR A 4 -0.84 -17.87 8.16
C THR A 4 -1.00 -16.38 8.47
N GLY A 5 -0.37 -15.88 9.54
CA GLY A 5 -0.30 -14.45 9.84
C GLY A 5 0.43 -13.62 8.78
N ARG A 6 1.17 -14.26 7.86
CA ARG A 6 1.86 -13.60 6.74
C ARG A 6 1.08 -13.67 5.41
N SER A 7 -0.12 -14.24 5.39
CA SER A 7 -0.92 -14.41 4.16
C SER A 7 -1.16 -13.09 3.42
N SER A 8 -1.45 -12.00 4.13
CA SER A 8 -1.61 -10.67 3.53
C SER A 8 -0.32 -10.13 2.92
N SER A 9 0.83 -10.37 3.54
CA SER A 9 2.13 -9.95 3.01
C SER A 9 2.48 -10.71 1.73
N ILE A 10 2.21 -12.03 1.69
CA ILE A 10 2.39 -12.84 0.49
C ILE A 10 1.45 -12.39 -0.63
N THR A 11 0.17 -12.16 -0.31
CA THR A 11 -0.82 -11.64 -1.27
C THR A 11 -0.34 -10.31 -1.86
N ASN A 12 0.13 -9.39 -1.02
CA ASN A 12 0.67 -8.12 -1.49
C ASN A 12 1.89 -8.31 -2.39
N ALA A 13 2.80 -9.23 -2.09
CA ALA A 13 3.97 -9.50 -2.93
C ALA A 13 3.57 -9.97 -4.34
N PHE A 14 2.63 -10.92 -4.45
CA PHE A 14 2.13 -11.41 -5.73
C PHE A 14 1.43 -10.32 -6.56
N ILE A 15 0.69 -9.43 -5.91
CA ILE A 15 -0.02 -8.37 -6.64
C ILE A 15 0.95 -7.26 -7.05
N ASN A 16 1.86 -6.84 -6.16
CA ASN A 16 2.82 -5.79 -6.50
C ASN A 16 3.85 -6.25 -7.54
N SER A 17 4.15 -7.55 -7.65
CA SER A 17 5.11 -8.06 -8.64
C SER A 17 4.67 -7.91 -10.10
N ILE A 18 3.38 -7.66 -10.33
CA ILE A 18 2.80 -7.48 -11.68
C ILE A 18 2.42 -6.02 -11.96
N ILE A 19 2.66 -5.11 -11.02
CA ILE A 19 2.34 -3.71 -11.18
C ILE A 19 3.57 -2.99 -11.75
N PRO A 20 3.48 -2.38 -12.94
CA PRO A 20 4.60 -1.66 -13.49
C PRO A 20 4.90 -0.40 -12.67
N VAL A 21 6.19 -0.08 -12.60
CA VAL A 21 6.69 1.15 -12.01
C VAL A 21 7.18 2.03 -13.15
N VAL A 22 6.56 3.20 -13.30
CA VAL A 22 6.94 4.22 -14.27
C VAL A 22 7.68 5.32 -13.50
N PRO A 23 9.02 5.43 -13.63
CA PRO A 23 9.77 6.48 -12.97
C PRO A 23 9.35 7.87 -13.49
N PRO A 24 9.17 8.86 -12.61
CA PRO A 24 8.88 10.21 -13.05
C PRO A 24 10.09 10.87 -13.71
N THR A 25 9.81 11.79 -14.62
CA THR A 25 10.78 12.80 -15.04
C THR A 25 10.95 13.86 -13.94
N ALA A 26 12.09 14.58 -13.96
CA ALA A 26 12.33 15.68 -13.03
C ALA A 26 11.25 16.77 -13.09
N GLU A 27 10.72 17.05 -14.30
CA GLU A 27 9.68 18.04 -14.50
C GLU A 27 8.30 17.58 -13.97
N GLU A 28 8.01 16.27 -13.99
CA GLU A 28 6.81 15.74 -13.33
C GLU A 28 6.93 15.83 -11.81
N VAL A 29 8.08 15.51 -11.24
CA VAL A 29 8.33 15.70 -9.80
C VAL A 29 8.17 17.17 -9.42
N ARG A 30 8.78 18.08 -10.19
CA ARG A 30 8.69 19.53 -9.95
C ARG A 30 7.23 20.00 -9.93
N ARG A 31 6.44 19.64 -10.95
CA ARG A 31 5.02 19.98 -11.04
C ARG A 31 4.19 19.37 -9.91
N ALA A 32 4.47 18.13 -9.53
CA ALA A 32 3.79 17.49 -8.40
C ALA A 32 4.05 18.24 -7.09
N LEU A 33 5.31 18.59 -6.81
CA LEU A 33 5.67 19.37 -5.62
C LEU A 33 5.04 20.77 -5.63
N GLU A 34 5.02 21.44 -6.77
CA GLU A 34 4.40 22.76 -6.94
C GLU A 34 2.90 22.72 -6.57
N ILE A 35 2.14 21.75 -7.09
CA ILE A 35 0.71 21.59 -6.76
C ILE A 35 0.52 21.25 -5.27
N LEU A 36 1.41 20.45 -4.70
CA LEU A 36 1.40 20.10 -3.28
C LEU A 36 1.91 21.25 -2.37
N GLY A 37 2.28 22.39 -2.95
CA GLY A 37 2.78 23.57 -2.25
C GLY A 37 4.11 23.30 -1.54
N MET A 38 5.02 22.59 -2.20
CA MET A 38 6.34 22.21 -1.73
C MET A 38 7.42 22.64 -2.73
N THR A 39 8.63 22.78 -2.22
CA THR A 39 9.88 22.94 -2.96
C THR A 39 10.85 21.83 -2.55
N PRO A 40 11.99 21.63 -3.23
CA PRO A 40 13.02 20.70 -2.78
C PRO A 40 13.47 20.94 -1.32
N GLU A 41 13.52 22.20 -0.88
CA GLU A 41 13.93 22.62 0.46
C GLU A 41 12.82 22.43 1.51
N THR A 42 11.56 22.41 1.08
CA THR A 42 10.38 22.27 1.95
C THR A 42 9.68 20.92 1.79
N PHE A 43 10.39 19.95 1.19
CA PHE A 43 9.91 18.60 0.92
C PHE A 43 9.51 17.88 2.22
N GLN A 44 8.25 17.47 2.29
CA GLN A 44 7.65 16.92 3.50
C GLN A 44 6.49 15.98 3.16
N CYS A 45 6.03 15.20 4.13
CA CYS A 45 4.85 14.38 4.01
C CYS A 45 3.63 15.25 3.66
N ALA A 46 2.98 14.94 2.54
CA ALA A 46 1.80 15.65 2.07
C ALA A 46 0.66 15.61 3.10
N TYR A 47 0.59 14.54 3.90
CA TYR A 47 -0.48 14.33 4.87
C TYR A 47 -0.28 15.07 6.20
N CYS A 48 0.93 15.05 6.78
CA CYS A 48 1.16 15.53 8.15
C CYS A 48 2.34 16.48 8.32
N GLY A 49 3.06 16.81 7.25
CA GLY A 49 4.20 17.74 7.26
C GLY A 49 5.46 17.26 7.97
N SER A 50 5.50 16.01 8.44
CA SER A 50 6.75 15.39 8.91
C SER A 50 7.68 15.11 7.73
N VAL A 51 8.96 14.83 8.00
CA VAL A 51 9.91 14.41 6.96
C VAL A 51 9.34 13.24 6.15
N ALA A 52 9.27 13.41 4.83
CA ALA A 52 8.87 12.33 3.93
C ALA A 52 10.01 11.32 3.81
N SER A 53 9.67 10.03 3.86
CA SER A 53 10.60 8.91 3.73
C SER A 53 10.40 8.15 2.42
N GLU A 54 9.27 8.38 1.74
CA GLU A 54 8.86 7.63 0.56
C GLU A 54 7.86 8.43 -0.28
N TRP A 55 7.60 7.94 -1.48
CA TRP A 55 6.45 8.32 -2.29
C TRP A 55 5.40 7.22 -2.16
N ASP A 56 4.20 7.59 -1.70
CA ASP A 56 3.13 6.66 -1.37
C ASP A 56 1.90 6.85 -2.25
N HIS A 57 1.12 5.79 -2.45
CA HIS A 57 0.00 5.78 -3.37
C HIS A 57 -1.25 6.45 -2.78
N LEU A 58 -1.76 7.48 -3.47
CA LEU A 58 -3.04 8.11 -3.13
C LEU A 58 -4.18 7.09 -3.27
N ARG A 59 -4.30 6.48 -4.46
CA ARG A 59 -5.26 5.43 -4.75
C ARG A 59 -4.59 4.06 -4.55
N PRO A 60 -5.21 3.14 -3.79
CA PRO A 60 -4.57 1.89 -3.44
C PRO A 60 -4.31 1.03 -4.68
N LEU A 61 -3.12 0.42 -4.73
CA LEU A 61 -2.78 -0.59 -5.73
C LEU A 61 -3.53 -1.92 -5.51
N VAL A 62 -3.83 -2.23 -4.25
CA VAL A 62 -4.46 -3.50 -3.84
C VAL A 62 -5.75 -3.23 -3.06
N LYS A 63 -6.86 -3.84 -3.49
CA LYS A 63 -8.14 -3.81 -2.77
C LYS A 63 -8.83 -5.17 -2.88
N GLY A 64 -9.35 -5.67 -1.76
CA GLY A 64 -10.03 -6.98 -1.75
C GLY A 64 -9.14 -8.14 -2.23
N LYS A 65 -7.83 -8.10 -1.92
CA LYS A 65 -6.83 -9.08 -2.39
C LYS A 65 -6.68 -9.17 -3.92
N LYS A 66 -7.03 -8.11 -4.65
CA LYS A 66 -6.88 -7.99 -6.10
C LYS A 66 -6.21 -6.65 -6.47
N PRO A 67 -5.49 -6.57 -7.60
CA PRO A 67 -5.04 -5.27 -8.11
C PRO A 67 -6.23 -4.41 -8.50
N THR A 68 -6.11 -3.10 -8.31
CA THR A 68 -7.15 -2.13 -8.66
C THR A 68 -7.11 -1.68 -10.12
N GLY A 69 -6.06 -2.04 -10.85
CA GLY A 69 -5.76 -1.56 -12.20
C GLY A 69 -4.81 -0.35 -12.21
N TYR A 70 -4.65 0.36 -11.09
CA TYR A 70 -3.68 1.45 -11.01
C TYR A 70 -2.26 0.92 -11.04
N ILE A 71 -1.36 1.71 -11.63
CA ILE A 71 0.08 1.44 -11.67
C ILE A 71 0.84 2.37 -10.74
N SER A 72 2.13 2.10 -10.54
CA SER A 72 2.99 2.97 -9.75
C SER A 72 3.61 4.03 -10.65
N GLU A 73 3.00 5.21 -10.65
CA GLU A 73 3.44 6.38 -11.43
C GLU A 73 3.18 7.67 -10.65
N ILE A 74 3.81 8.75 -11.05
CA ILE A 74 3.77 10.03 -10.32
C ILE A 74 2.35 10.51 -10.02
N HIS A 75 1.42 10.44 -10.97
CA HIS A 75 0.03 10.92 -10.80
C HIS A 75 -0.77 10.15 -9.72
N ASN A 76 -0.26 9.02 -9.25
CA ASN A 76 -0.82 8.30 -8.11
C ASN A 76 0.06 8.34 -6.86
N LEU A 77 1.19 9.04 -6.89
CA LEU A 77 2.17 9.11 -5.82
C LEU A 77 2.23 10.50 -5.18
N VAL A 78 2.37 10.53 -3.86
CA VAL A 78 2.66 11.75 -3.09
C VAL A 78 3.75 11.50 -2.05
N PRO A 79 4.54 12.51 -1.66
CA PRO A 79 5.49 12.38 -0.57
C PRO A 79 4.77 12.00 0.73
N SER A 80 5.25 10.97 1.41
CA SER A 80 4.65 10.45 2.64
C SER A 80 5.73 10.05 3.65
N CYS A 81 5.36 10.05 4.93
CA CYS A 81 6.17 9.44 5.97
C CYS A 81 5.63 8.03 6.28
N GLY A 82 6.49 7.12 6.72
CA GLY A 82 6.10 5.73 6.97
C GLY A 82 4.93 5.56 7.95
N LYS A 83 4.76 6.46 8.92
CA LYS A 83 3.61 6.45 9.85
C LYS A 83 2.29 6.73 9.13
N CYS A 84 2.28 7.69 8.22
CA CYS A 84 1.10 8.04 7.44
C CYS A 84 0.78 6.97 6.40
N ASN A 85 1.79 6.50 5.64
CA ASN A 85 1.62 5.39 4.70
C ASN A 85 1.00 4.17 5.42
N GLN A 86 1.65 3.70 6.48
CA GLN A 86 1.17 2.52 7.23
C GLN A 86 -0.24 2.71 7.80
N SER A 87 -0.56 3.89 8.35
CA SER A 87 -1.88 4.16 8.93
C SER A 87 -2.99 4.24 7.88
N LYS A 88 -2.71 4.89 6.75
CA LYS A 88 -3.62 4.97 5.61
C LYS A 88 -3.88 3.57 5.07
N GLY A 89 -2.81 2.87 4.70
CA GLY A 89 -2.87 1.59 4.02
C GLY A 89 -3.69 1.70 2.73
N ASN A 90 -4.64 0.77 2.55
CA ASN A 90 -5.49 0.74 1.36
C ASN A 90 -6.76 1.62 1.45
N LYS A 91 -6.86 2.48 2.46
CA LYS A 91 -8.01 3.39 2.59
C LYS A 91 -7.94 4.51 1.56
N GLU A 92 -9.11 5.03 1.22
CA GLU A 92 -9.24 6.29 0.50
C GLU A 92 -8.61 7.40 1.35
N TRP A 93 -7.77 8.23 0.72
CA TRP A 93 -6.84 9.12 1.41
C TRP A 93 -7.58 10.19 2.21
N LYS A 94 -8.64 10.79 1.66
CA LYS A 94 -9.37 11.90 2.30
C LYS A 94 -10.19 11.40 3.49
N VAL A 95 -10.92 10.31 3.31
CA VAL A 95 -11.67 9.62 4.36
C VAL A 95 -10.73 9.22 5.50
N TRP A 96 -9.56 8.64 5.19
CA TRP A 96 -8.58 8.32 6.23
C TRP A 96 -8.04 9.58 6.92
N MET A 97 -7.65 10.60 6.17
CA MET A 97 -7.06 11.81 6.72
C MET A 97 -7.98 12.49 7.75
N LEU A 98 -9.28 12.52 7.43
CA LEU A 98 -10.33 13.17 8.23
C LEU A 98 -10.94 12.26 9.30
N SER A 99 -10.57 10.98 9.33
CA SER A 99 -11.11 10.01 10.29
C SER A 99 -10.54 10.17 11.71
N SER A 100 -11.14 9.46 12.66
CA SER A 100 -10.67 9.28 14.05
C SER A 100 -9.59 8.20 14.20
N ALA A 101 -9.01 7.69 13.12
CA ALA A 101 -7.93 6.70 13.22
C ALA A 101 -6.73 7.28 13.99
N LYS A 102 -6.18 6.52 14.95
CA LYS A 102 -5.12 6.98 15.88
C LYS A 102 -3.97 7.77 15.25
N LEU A 103 -3.58 7.43 14.02
CA LEU A 103 -2.46 8.04 13.30
C LEU A 103 -2.89 8.91 12.09
N SER A 104 -4.18 9.17 11.91
CA SER A 104 -4.65 10.15 10.92
C SER A 104 -4.16 11.56 11.28
N PRO A 105 -3.92 12.44 10.30
CA PRO A 105 -3.57 13.84 10.54
C PRO A 105 -4.56 14.57 11.46
N THR A 106 -5.87 14.37 11.26
CA THR A 106 -6.90 14.99 12.12
C THR A 106 -6.76 14.55 13.57
N THR A 107 -6.67 13.24 13.84
CA THR A 107 -6.55 12.71 15.22
C THR A 107 -5.25 13.15 15.88
N ARG A 108 -4.19 13.35 15.09
CA ARG A 108 -2.88 13.83 15.56
C ARG A 108 -2.83 15.35 15.78
N GLY A 109 -3.91 16.09 15.52
CA GLY A 109 -3.96 17.55 15.73
C GLY A 109 -3.12 18.35 14.75
N ILE A 110 -2.91 17.84 13.53
CA ILE A 110 -2.23 18.61 12.47
C ILE A 110 -3.11 19.83 12.11
N LYS A 111 -2.56 21.04 12.24
CA LYS A 111 -3.35 22.29 12.19
C LYS A 111 -3.82 22.66 10.78
N ASP A 112 -3.03 22.33 9.76
CA ASP A 112 -3.22 22.72 8.36
C ASP A 112 -3.87 21.62 7.51
N VAL A 113 -4.57 20.64 8.13
CA VAL A 113 -5.26 19.56 7.41
C VAL A 113 -6.20 20.07 6.31
N PRO A 114 -7.05 21.10 6.52
CA PRO A 114 -7.94 21.60 5.46
C PRO A 114 -7.17 22.07 4.21
N GLU A 115 -6.04 22.77 4.41
CA GLU A 115 -5.19 23.24 3.31
C GLU A 115 -4.50 22.08 2.60
N ARG A 116 -3.99 21.09 3.35
CA ARG A 116 -3.39 19.88 2.78
C ARG A 116 -4.38 19.07 1.95
N VAL A 117 -5.62 18.94 2.43
CA VAL A 117 -6.71 18.28 1.69
C VAL A 117 -6.96 19.01 0.38
N LYS A 118 -7.08 20.35 0.39
CA LYS A 118 -7.28 21.14 -0.83
C LYS A 118 -6.17 20.94 -1.86
N ARG A 119 -4.90 20.89 -1.42
CA ARG A 119 -3.75 20.62 -2.30
C ARG A 119 -3.78 19.20 -2.86
N LEU A 120 -4.11 18.21 -2.03
CA LEU A 120 -4.24 16.82 -2.46
C LEU A 120 -5.40 16.63 -3.46
N GLU A 121 -6.52 17.32 -3.27
CA GLU A 121 -7.63 17.33 -4.25
C GLU A 121 -7.20 18.00 -5.56
N THR A 122 -6.47 19.12 -5.48
CA THR A 122 -5.94 19.79 -6.67
C THR A 122 -5.00 18.86 -7.43
N TYR A 123 -4.12 18.16 -6.70
CA TYR A 123 -3.21 17.18 -7.27
C TYR A 123 -3.97 15.99 -7.89
N GLU A 124 -4.92 15.43 -7.17
CA GLU A 124 -5.75 14.31 -7.61
C GLU A 124 -6.52 14.61 -8.91
N ASN A 125 -6.95 15.88 -9.07
CA ASN A 125 -7.69 16.38 -10.24
C ASN A 125 -6.79 16.88 -11.37
N SER A 126 -5.50 17.16 -11.10
CA SER A 126 -4.58 17.72 -12.10
C SER A 126 -4.33 16.78 -13.28
N LYS A 127 -4.28 15.47 -13.01
CA LYS A 127 -4.17 14.42 -14.00
C LYS A 127 -4.59 13.08 -13.40
N ALA A 128 -5.47 12.37 -14.10
CA ALA A 128 -5.87 11.03 -13.70
C ALA A 128 -4.71 10.04 -13.89
N PRO A 129 -4.48 9.11 -12.95
CA PRO A 129 -3.47 8.10 -13.12
C PRO A 129 -3.90 7.02 -14.12
N THR A 130 -2.91 6.40 -14.75
CA THR A 130 -3.08 5.28 -15.66
C THR A 130 -3.77 4.11 -14.95
N LYS A 131 -4.79 3.56 -15.60
CA LYS A 131 -5.49 2.36 -15.16
C LYS A 131 -5.48 1.33 -16.27
N MET A 132 -5.06 0.12 -15.94
CA MET A 132 -4.83 -0.97 -16.89
C MET A 132 -5.68 -2.18 -16.49
N ASP A 133 -6.22 -2.88 -17.48
CA ASP A 133 -6.80 -4.20 -17.29
C ASP A 133 -5.71 -5.25 -17.50
N PHE A 134 -5.07 -5.63 -16.39
CA PHE A 134 -3.97 -6.59 -16.41
C PHE A 134 -4.37 -7.91 -17.08
N ALA A 135 -5.56 -8.43 -16.80
CA ALA A 135 -6.02 -9.71 -17.31
C ALA A 135 -6.20 -9.68 -18.84
N VAL A 136 -6.79 -8.60 -19.36
CA VAL A 136 -6.93 -8.39 -20.81
C VAL A 136 -5.56 -8.25 -21.49
N ILE A 137 -4.60 -7.56 -20.85
CA ILE A 137 -3.28 -7.31 -21.42
C ILE A 137 -2.45 -8.59 -21.53
N VAL A 138 -2.44 -9.43 -20.48
CA VAL A 138 -1.60 -10.64 -20.46
C VAL A 138 -2.31 -11.90 -20.97
N GLY A 139 -3.62 -11.83 -21.16
CA GLY A 139 -4.47 -12.97 -21.50
C GLY A 139 -4.91 -13.78 -20.28
N GLU A 140 -6.06 -14.45 -20.42
CA GLU A 140 -6.71 -15.18 -19.32
C GLU A 140 -5.85 -16.32 -18.76
N ASP A 141 -5.11 -17.04 -19.62
CA ASP A 141 -4.28 -18.17 -19.20
C ASP A 141 -3.15 -17.75 -18.26
N LEU A 142 -2.36 -16.75 -18.66
CA LEU A 142 -1.24 -16.25 -17.86
C LEU A 142 -1.75 -15.58 -16.57
N TRP A 143 -2.86 -14.85 -16.67
CA TRP A 143 -3.53 -14.26 -15.52
C TRP A 143 -3.98 -15.31 -14.50
N ALA A 144 -4.68 -16.35 -14.96
CA ALA A 144 -5.16 -17.44 -14.13
C ALA A 144 -4.00 -18.23 -13.51
N GLN A 145 -2.93 -18.46 -14.27
CA GLN A 145 -1.73 -19.14 -13.76
C GLN A 145 -1.12 -18.38 -12.57
N HIS A 146 -1.01 -17.06 -12.65
CA HIS A 146 -0.49 -16.24 -11.54
C HIS A 146 -1.39 -16.31 -10.30
N GLN A 147 -2.71 -16.27 -10.49
CA GLN A 147 -3.68 -16.41 -9.39
C GLN A 147 -3.62 -17.79 -8.74
N ASN A 148 -3.51 -18.85 -9.55
CA ASN A 148 -3.37 -20.22 -9.07
C ASN A 148 -2.09 -20.42 -8.27
N ASN A 149 -0.97 -19.79 -8.67
CA ASN A 149 0.27 -19.83 -7.91
C ASN A 149 0.11 -19.21 -6.51
N LEU A 150 -0.59 -18.08 -6.40
CA LEU A 150 -0.89 -17.47 -5.09
C LEU A 150 -1.73 -18.41 -4.22
N GLU A 151 -2.80 -19.01 -4.76
CA GLU A 151 -3.65 -19.92 -3.98
C GLU A 151 -2.88 -21.15 -3.50
N ARG A 152 -2.03 -21.73 -4.36
CA ARG A 152 -1.17 -22.88 -3.97
C ARG A 152 -0.23 -22.53 -2.82
N VAL A 153 0.40 -21.36 -2.87
CA VAL A 153 1.24 -20.88 -1.75
C VAL A 153 0.40 -20.71 -0.48
N GLN A 154 -0.80 -20.14 -0.59
CA GLN A 154 -1.68 -19.97 0.57
C GLN A 154 -2.15 -21.31 1.16
N SER A 155 -2.42 -22.33 0.32
CA SER A 155 -2.73 -23.69 0.78
C SER A 155 -1.58 -24.28 1.58
N LEU A 156 -0.38 -24.22 1.02
CA LEU A 156 0.82 -24.74 1.69
C LEU A 156 1.08 -24.04 3.02
N MET A 157 0.82 -22.73 3.13
CA MET A 157 0.90 -22.00 4.40
C MET A 157 -0.09 -22.50 5.44
N ARG A 158 -1.31 -22.90 5.04
CA ARG A 158 -2.32 -23.47 5.94
C ARG A 158 -1.88 -24.85 6.42
N GLU A 159 -1.49 -25.72 5.50
CA GLU A 159 -0.97 -27.06 5.81
C GLU A 159 0.25 -26.99 6.75
N SER A 160 1.18 -26.08 6.46
CA SER A 160 2.36 -25.86 7.30
C SER A 160 2.00 -25.36 8.70
N GLN A 161 0.94 -24.54 8.82
CA GLN A 161 0.48 -24.05 10.12
C GLN A 161 -0.11 -25.16 10.99
N GLU A 162 -0.85 -26.10 10.38
CA GLU A 162 -1.40 -27.26 11.07
C GLU A 162 -0.28 -28.20 11.54
N LEU A 163 0.69 -28.49 10.68
CA LEU A 163 1.85 -29.30 11.04
C LEU A 163 2.67 -28.65 12.16
N ALA A 164 2.93 -27.34 12.05
CA ALA A 164 3.65 -26.60 13.10
C ALA A 164 2.93 -26.65 14.45
N ALA A 165 1.59 -26.64 14.46
CA ALA A 165 0.81 -26.77 15.69
C ALA A 165 0.97 -28.16 16.32
N LYS A 166 0.94 -29.23 15.51
CA LYS A 166 1.18 -30.61 15.97
C LYS A 166 2.58 -30.77 16.56
N ILE A 167 3.59 -30.25 15.88
CA ILE A 167 4.99 -30.26 16.35
C ILE A 167 5.11 -29.49 17.68
N ASN A 168 4.55 -28.29 17.76
CA ASN A 168 4.61 -27.47 18.97
C ASN A 168 3.95 -28.16 20.17
N ALA A 169 2.79 -28.81 19.96
CA ALA A 169 2.12 -29.58 21.01
C ALA A 169 2.97 -30.76 21.49
N GLY A 170 3.60 -31.51 20.58
CA GLY A 170 4.49 -32.61 20.91
C GLY A 170 5.69 -32.16 21.75
N VAL A 171 6.36 -31.09 21.33
CA VAL A 171 7.50 -30.50 22.07
C VAL A 171 7.08 -29.97 23.43
N ALA A 172 5.94 -29.28 23.52
CA ALA A 172 5.43 -28.74 24.78
C ALA A 172 5.08 -29.85 25.78
N ASN A 173 4.53 -30.98 25.31
CA ASN A 173 4.23 -32.13 26.17
C ASN A 173 5.51 -32.81 26.66
N ALA A 174 6.50 -33.01 25.79
CA ALA A 174 7.79 -33.56 26.18
C ALA A 174 8.49 -32.68 27.23
N TYR A 175 8.43 -31.35 27.08
CA TYR A 175 8.98 -30.41 28.06
C TYR A 175 8.30 -30.49 29.43
N LYS A 176 6.98 -30.66 29.48
CA LYS A 176 6.22 -30.79 30.74
C LYS A 176 6.52 -32.08 31.51
N ALA A 177 7.07 -33.08 30.83
CA ALA A 177 7.43 -34.36 31.44
C ALA A 177 8.86 -34.38 32.01
N LEU A 178 9.62 -33.28 31.88
CA LEU A 178 10.89 -33.04 32.57
C LEU A 178 10.64 -32.56 34.00
#